data_AF-A0A8T5RI61-F1
#
_entry.id   AF-A0A8T5RI61-F1
#
_cell.length_a   1.000
_cell.length_b   1.000
_cell.length_c   1.000
_cell.angle_alpha   90.00
_cell.angle_beta   90.00
_cell.angle_gamma   90.00
#
_symmetry.space_group_name_H-M   'P 1'
#
loop_
_entity.id
_entity.type
_entity.pdbx_description
1 polymer ?
#
loop_
_entity_poly.entity_id
_entity_poly.type
_entity_poly.pdbx_seq_one_letter_code
_entity_poly.pdbx_strand_id
1 'polypeptide(L)'
;MRSIFGGGRNDDLFSLFSDEKITGTGFGMGVLMLSLFLKTYDLIPKWISEQDYSDTIYIASVNETVSSYALEIAKIIRDEDLPCIVDYSFKNVKNQIKKASDLGIIITIILGPKEMEVEEVTIKNLFTEEQKVVGLDDMVEEIFNNLDEIEEQDKHY
;
A
#
# COMPACT_ATOMS: atom_id res chain seq x y z
N MET A 1 -9.80 24.82 26.72
CA MET A 1 -9.25 23.62 26.07
C MET A 1 -10.28 22.51 26.21
N ARG A 2 -10.77 21.90 25.12
CA ARG A 2 -11.74 20.78 25.18
C ARG A 2 -10.98 19.48 25.49
N SER A 3 -11.60 18.57 26.23
CA SER A 3 -10.98 17.27 26.56
C SER A 3 -10.84 16.39 25.32
N ILE A 4 -9.67 15.77 25.12
CA ILE A 4 -9.37 14.84 24.01
C ILE A 4 -9.78 13.41 24.39
N PHE A 5 -9.63 13.08 25.67
CA PHE A 5 -10.04 11.84 26.29
C PHE A 5 -11.08 12.14 27.37
N GLY A 6 -12.11 11.31 27.47
CA GLY A 6 -13.08 11.36 28.56
C GLY A 6 -13.27 9.96 29.11
N GLY A 7 -13.42 9.81 30.42
CA GLY A 7 -13.64 8.50 31.02
C GLY A 7 -14.28 8.63 32.38
N GLY A 8 -14.86 7.53 32.85
CA GLY A 8 -15.57 7.50 34.13
C GLY A 8 -15.97 6.09 34.52
N ARG A 9 -16.15 5.90 35.82
CA ARG A 9 -16.79 4.71 36.37
C ARG A 9 -18.30 4.97 36.41
N ASN A 10 -19.06 4.10 35.77
CA ASN A 10 -20.51 4.17 35.71
C ASN A 10 -21.07 2.91 36.35
N ASP A 11 -21.50 3.05 37.60
CA ASP A 11 -22.02 1.95 38.40
C ASP A 11 -23.53 1.73 38.18
N ASP A 12 -24.24 2.76 37.71
CA ASP A 12 -25.70 2.75 37.60
C ASP A 12 -26.22 2.91 36.16
N LEU A 13 -25.35 3.00 35.14
CA LEU A 13 -25.81 3.23 33.75
C LEU A 13 -26.66 2.07 33.21
N PHE A 14 -26.40 0.84 33.67
CA PHE A 14 -27.14 -0.35 33.29
C PHE A 14 -28.48 -0.50 34.03
N SER A 15 -28.62 0.13 35.21
CA SER A 15 -29.87 0.10 36.00
C SER A 15 -31.06 0.81 35.34
N LEU A 16 -30.80 1.59 34.28
CA LEU A 16 -31.83 2.20 33.43
C LEU A 16 -32.48 1.20 32.46
N PHE A 17 -31.88 0.03 32.24
CA PHE A 17 -32.29 -0.96 31.25
C PHE A 17 -32.46 -2.38 31.82
N SER A 18 -32.00 -2.67 33.04
CA SER A 18 -32.14 -3.95 33.74
C SER A 18 -32.01 -3.78 35.26
N ASP A 19 -32.64 -4.64 36.06
CA ASP A 19 -32.52 -4.62 37.54
C ASP A 19 -31.17 -5.16 38.04
N GLU A 20 -30.33 -5.70 37.14
CA GLU A 20 -28.99 -6.15 37.47
C GLU A 20 -28.00 -4.97 37.60
N LYS A 21 -27.32 -4.89 38.74
CA LYS A 21 -26.23 -3.93 38.96
C LYS A 21 -24.97 -4.41 38.26
N ILE A 22 -24.70 -3.84 37.09
CA ILE A 22 -23.46 -4.07 36.33
C ILE A 22 -22.61 -2.80 36.40
N THR A 23 -21.51 -2.88 37.15
CA THR A 23 -20.50 -1.82 37.21
C THR A 23 -19.59 -1.85 35.98
N GLY A 24 -19.39 -0.70 35.32
CA GLY A 24 -18.51 -0.58 34.17
C GLY A 24 -17.55 0.61 34.27
N THR A 25 -16.31 0.41 33.83
CA THR A 25 -15.33 1.49 33.62
C THR A 25 -15.03 1.61 32.15
N GLY A 26 -15.07 2.81 31.61
CA GLY A 26 -14.77 3.06 30.21
C GLY A 26 -14.07 4.39 29.99
N PHE A 27 -13.32 4.46 28.90
CA PHE A 27 -12.81 5.71 28.35
C PHE A 27 -13.23 5.81 26.88
N GLY A 28 -13.49 7.02 26.45
CA GLY A 28 -13.74 7.39 25.06
C GLY A 28 -12.66 8.34 24.59
N MET A 29 -12.04 8.01 23.47
CA MET A 29 -11.16 8.91 22.74
C MET A 29 -11.95 9.60 21.63
N GLY A 30 -11.94 10.93 21.62
CA GLY A 30 -12.53 11.69 20.51
C GLY A 30 -11.59 11.71 19.32
N VAL A 31 -11.65 10.71 18.43
CA VAL A 31 -10.76 10.58 17.25
C VAL A 31 -10.73 11.86 16.40
N LEU A 32 -11.88 12.50 16.18
CA LEU A 32 -11.98 13.77 15.46
C LEU A 32 -11.28 14.93 16.17
N MET A 33 -11.28 14.93 17.49
CA MET A 33 -10.68 16.01 18.28
C MET A 33 -9.17 15.77 18.48
N LEU A 34 -8.74 14.52 18.56
CA LEU A 34 -7.33 14.13 18.48
C LEU A 34 -6.73 14.53 17.12
N SER A 35 -7.41 14.22 16.00
CA SER A 35 -6.91 14.59 14.67
C SER A 35 -6.85 16.10 14.46
N LEU A 36 -7.84 16.86 14.95
CA LEU A 36 -7.80 18.32 14.91
C LEU A 36 -6.65 18.89 15.75
N PHE A 37 -6.40 18.33 16.94
CA PHE A 37 -5.26 18.72 17.78
C PHE A 37 -3.93 18.48 17.05
N LEU A 38 -3.73 17.27 16.50
CA LEU A 38 -2.51 16.94 15.75
C LEU A 38 -2.29 17.88 14.56
N LYS A 39 -3.35 18.20 13.79
CA LYS A 39 -3.27 19.16 12.67
C LYS A 39 -2.95 20.59 13.13
N THR A 40 -3.57 21.04 14.22
CA THR A 40 -3.42 22.43 14.70
C THR A 40 -1.99 22.71 15.17
N TYR A 41 -1.32 21.71 15.72
CA TYR A 41 0.03 21.82 16.26
C TYR A 41 1.11 21.26 15.32
N ASP A 42 0.77 20.92 14.08
CA ASP A 42 1.68 20.34 13.09
C ASP A 42 2.42 19.09 13.61
N LEU A 43 1.70 18.24 14.35
CA LEU A 43 2.21 17.03 14.99
C LEU A 43 1.94 15.77 14.16
N ILE A 44 1.33 15.90 12.98
CA ILE A 44 1.18 14.77 12.06
C ILE A 44 2.56 14.53 11.42
N PRO A 45 3.17 13.35 11.62
CA PRO A 45 4.42 13.04 10.96
C PRO A 45 4.25 13.12 9.43
N LYS A 46 5.23 13.70 8.75
CA LYS A 46 5.17 13.89 7.29
C LYS A 46 4.97 12.58 6.53
N TRP A 47 5.59 11.49 7.02
CA TRP A 47 5.44 10.14 6.49
C TRP A 47 4.00 9.56 6.60
N ILE A 48 3.14 10.12 7.45
CA ILE A 48 1.70 9.74 7.51
C ILE A 48 0.87 10.54 6.49
N SER A 49 1.33 11.74 6.12
CA SER A 49 0.58 12.64 5.21
C SER A 49 0.83 12.37 3.73
N GLU A 50 1.96 11.76 3.40
CA GLU A 50 2.30 11.34 2.05
C GLU A 50 1.79 9.91 1.87
N GLN A 51 1.04 9.65 0.80
CA GLN A 51 0.75 8.26 0.45
C GLN A 51 2.05 7.65 -0.04
N ASP A 52 2.73 6.96 0.86
CA ASP A 52 3.97 6.27 0.56
C ASP A 52 3.62 4.91 -0.05
N TYR A 53 3.68 4.82 -1.37
CA TYR A 53 3.58 3.57 -2.11
C TYR A 53 4.96 3.09 -2.56
N SER A 54 6.05 3.57 -1.96
CA SER A 54 7.41 3.17 -2.35
C SER A 54 7.65 1.66 -2.20
N ASP A 55 6.99 1.02 -1.23
CA ASP A 55 7.01 -0.42 -0.97
C ASP A 55 6.06 -1.24 -1.86
N THR A 56 5.22 -0.56 -2.65
CA THR A 56 4.13 -1.20 -3.40
C THR A 56 4.50 -1.43 -4.84
N ILE A 57 4.34 -2.66 -5.32
CA ILE A 57 4.63 -3.03 -6.72
C ILE A 57 3.46 -2.65 -7.62
N TYR A 58 3.73 -1.95 -8.71
CA TYR A 58 2.71 -1.61 -9.71
C TYR A 58 2.69 -2.61 -10.86
N ILE A 59 1.53 -3.11 -11.25
CA ILE A 59 1.38 -4.05 -12.38
C ILE A 59 0.60 -3.35 -13.49
N ALA A 60 1.30 -3.01 -14.56
CA ALA A 60 0.76 -2.38 -15.75
C ALA A 60 0.26 -3.43 -16.74
N SER A 61 -1.06 -3.43 -17.01
CA SER A 61 -1.70 -4.35 -17.96
C SER A 61 -2.18 -3.59 -19.20
N VAL A 62 -1.79 -4.03 -20.40
CA VAL A 62 -2.09 -3.26 -21.63
C VAL A 62 -3.50 -3.47 -22.18
N ASN A 63 -4.18 -4.54 -21.81
CA ASN A 63 -5.54 -4.84 -22.26
C ASN A 63 -6.25 -5.81 -21.29
N GLU A 64 -7.53 -6.06 -21.55
CA GLU A 64 -8.39 -6.93 -20.74
C GLU A 64 -7.92 -8.39 -20.73
N THR A 65 -7.44 -8.92 -21.85
CA THR A 65 -6.92 -10.31 -21.93
C THR A 65 -5.72 -10.51 -20.99
N VAL A 66 -4.78 -9.58 -21.01
CA VAL A 66 -3.57 -9.60 -20.17
C VAL A 66 -3.91 -9.34 -18.70
N SER A 67 -5.06 -8.72 -18.40
CA SER A 67 -5.45 -8.44 -17.01
C SER A 67 -5.70 -9.69 -16.16
N SER A 68 -6.07 -10.82 -16.77
CA SER A 68 -6.18 -12.10 -16.07
C SER A 68 -4.80 -12.63 -15.67
N TYR A 69 -3.84 -12.57 -16.57
CA TYR A 69 -2.44 -12.90 -16.27
C TYR A 69 -1.86 -11.96 -15.21
N ALA A 70 -2.15 -10.65 -15.30
CA ALA A 70 -1.77 -9.68 -14.27
C ALA A 70 -2.31 -10.03 -12.87
N LEU A 71 -3.50 -10.63 -12.78
CA LEU A 71 -4.06 -11.09 -11.51
C LEU A 71 -3.32 -12.32 -10.96
N GLU A 72 -2.87 -13.22 -11.82
CA GLU A 72 -2.05 -14.37 -11.44
C GLU A 72 -0.68 -13.92 -10.91
N ILE A 73 -0.02 -12.99 -11.62
CA ILE A 73 1.21 -12.34 -11.15
C ILE A 73 0.99 -11.67 -9.79
N ALA A 74 -0.10 -10.91 -9.65
CA ALA A 74 -0.45 -10.24 -8.41
C ALA A 74 -0.74 -11.22 -7.27
N LYS A 75 -1.12 -12.46 -7.56
CA LYS A 75 -1.27 -13.50 -6.53
C LYS A 75 0.10 -13.98 -6.07
N ILE A 76 1.00 -14.32 -6.99
CA ILE A 76 2.36 -14.77 -6.66
C ILE A 76 3.08 -13.74 -5.79
N ILE A 77 2.99 -12.45 -6.14
CA ILE A 77 3.61 -11.37 -5.37
C ILE A 77 3.02 -11.25 -3.95
N ARG A 78 1.70 -11.41 -3.82
CA ARG A 78 1.04 -11.35 -2.50
C ARG A 78 1.29 -12.58 -1.64
N ASP A 79 1.52 -13.74 -2.26
CA ASP A 79 1.90 -14.96 -1.55
C ASP A 79 3.30 -14.80 -0.87
N GLU A 80 4.11 -13.85 -1.35
CA GLU A 80 5.39 -13.41 -0.76
C GLU A 80 5.25 -12.21 0.20
N ASP A 81 4.03 -11.89 0.64
CA ASP A 81 3.71 -10.76 1.55
C ASP A 81 4.05 -9.35 1.00
N LEU A 82 4.27 -9.21 -0.32
CA LEU A 82 4.55 -7.92 -0.95
C LEU A 82 3.26 -7.21 -1.40
N PRO A 83 3.08 -5.90 -1.08
CA PRO A 83 1.91 -5.16 -1.54
C PRO A 83 1.99 -4.89 -3.05
N CYS A 84 0.86 -5.06 -3.76
CA CYS A 84 0.82 -4.80 -5.19
C CYS A 84 -0.52 -4.24 -5.69
N ILE A 85 -0.45 -3.40 -6.72
CA ILE A 85 -1.58 -2.75 -7.39
C ILE A 85 -1.64 -3.21 -8.84
N VAL A 86 -2.81 -3.68 -9.29
CA VAL A 86 -3.07 -3.98 -10.71
C VAL A 86 -3.79 -2.80 -11.36
N ASP A 87 -3.27 -2.30 -12.48
CA ASP A 87 -3.92 -1.24 -13.24
C ASP A 87 -4.89 -1.79 -14.29
N TYR A 88 -6.18 -1.51 -14.09
CA TYR A 88 -7.28 -1.84 -15.00
C TYR A 88 -7.69 -0.66 -15.90
N SER A 89 -6.89 0.40 -16.00
CA SER A 89 -7.21 1.55 -16.85
C SER A 89 -7.02 1.27 -18.35
N PHE A 90 -6.29 0.21 -18.70
CA PHE A 90 -5.94 -0.20 -20.07
C PHE A 90 -5.40 0.94 -20.95
N LYS A 91 -4.80 1.95 -20.31
CA LYS A 91 -4.08 3.02 -21.00
C LYS A 91 -2.78 2.46 -21.57
N ASN A 92 -2.14 3.19 -22.47
CA ASN A 92 -0.81 2.80 -22.93
C ASN A 92 0.19 2.69 -21.75
N VAL A 93 1.20 1.84 -21.89
CA VAL A 93 2.22 1.56 -20.85
C VAL A 93 2.85 2.84 -20.31
N LYS A 94 3.13 3.82 -21.17
CA LYS A 94 3.71 5.11 -20.79
C LYS A 94 2.86 5.87 -19.76
N ASN A 95 1.55 5.89 -19.94
CA ASN A 95 0.63 6.54 -19.02
C ASN A 95 0.52 5.79 -17.69
N GLN A 96 0.62 4.46 -17.73
CA GLN A 96 0.59 3.61 -16.53
C GLN A 96 1.87 3.79 -15.70
N ILE A 97 3.04 3.79 -16.35
CA ILE A 97 4.33 4.10 -15.72
C ILE A 97 4.30 5.50 -15.09
N LYS A 98 3.77 6.49 -15.82
CA LYS A 98 3.62 7.84 -15.26
C LYS A 98 2.77 7.84 -13.99
N LYS A 99 1.66 7.11 -13.99
CA LYS A 99 0.79 6.98 -12.83
C LYS A 99 1.49 6.28 -11.66
N ALA A 100 2.29 5.25 -11.91
CA ALA A 100 3.11 4.60 -10.89
C ALA A 100 4.11 5.59 -10.27
N SER A 101 4.80 6.38 -11.11
CA SER A 101 5.71 7.43 -10.66
C SER A 101 5.00 8.55 -9.88
N ASP A 102 3.81 8.99 -10.31
CA ASP A 102 2.99 9.99 -9.61
C ASP A 102 2.52 9.48 -8.23
N LEU A 103 2.41 8.15 -8.04
CA LEU A 103 2.10 7.50 -6.77
C LEU A 103 3.35 7.29 -5.89
N GLY A 104 4.56 7.57 -6.38
CA GLY A 104 5.81 7.32 -5.65
C GLY A 104 6.25 5.85 -5.65
N ILE A 105 5.67 5.02 -6.52
CA ILE A 105 6.05 3.61 -6.66
C ILE A 105 7.41 3.50 -7.35
N ILE A 106 8.27 2.62 -6.85
CA ILE A 106 9.61 2.40 -7.42
C ILE A 106 9.62 1.24 -8.41
N ILE A 107 8.97 0.11 -8.08
CA ILE A 107 9.00 -1.10 -8.91
C ILE A 107 7.70 -1.22 -9.71
N THR A 108 7.82 -1.32 -11.04
CA THR A 108 6.70 -1.52 -11.97
C THR A 108 6.90 -2.76 -12.83
N ILE A 109 5.95 -3.68 -12.80
CA ILE A 109 5.86 -4.83 -13.70
C ILE A 109 5.00 -4.45 -14.91
N ILE A 110 5.51 -4.71 -16.11
CA ILE A 110 4.83 -4.42 -17.38
C ILE A 110 4.45 -5.75 -18.04
N LEU A 111 3.16 -5.91 -18.32
CA LEU A 111 2.62 -7.10 -18.95
C LEU A 111 1.97 -6.75 -20.28
N GLY A 112 2.50 -7.33 -21.36
CA GLY A 112 1.93 -7.31 -22.70
C GLY A 112 1.49 -8.71 -23.15
N PRO A 113 0.92 -8.82 -24.37
CA PRO A 113 0.49 -10.10 -24.92
C PRO A 113 1.67 -11.05 -25.13
N LYS A 114 2.85 -10.50 -25.48
CA LYS A 114 4.06 -11.28 -25.67
C LYS A 114 4.51 -11.92 -24.36
N GLU A 115 4.59 -11.13 -23.29
CA GLU A 115 4.97 -11.56 -21.95
C GLU A 115 4.05 -12.67 -21.43
N MET A 116 2.74 -12.54 -21.69
CA MET A 116 1.75 -13.57 -21.39
C MET A 116 1.96 -14.86 -22.20
N GLU A 117 2.34 -14.76 -23.49
CA GLU A 117 2.55 -15.94 -24.35
C GLU A 117 3.79 -16.75 -23.98
N VAL A 118 4.83 -16.11 -23.45
CA VAL A 118 6.12 -16.75 -23.13
C VAL A 118 6.37 -16.95 -21.64
N GLU A 119 5.38 -16.68 -20.79
CA GLU A 119 5.50 -16.80 -19.33
C GLU A 119 6.68 -15.98 -18.76
N GLU A 120 6.84 -14.76 -19.28
CA GLU A 120 7.81 -13.78 -18.82
C GLU A 120 7.10 -12.56 -18.24
N VAL A 121 7.86 -11.75 -17.50
CA VAL A 121 7.44 -10.43 -17.06
C VAL A 121 8.56 -9.43 -17.30
N THR A 122 8.19 -8.18 -17.54
CA THR A 122 9.14 -7.08 -17.62
C THR A 122 9.10 -6.30 -16.31
N ILE A 123 10.20 -6.29 -15.56
CA ILE A 123 10.35 -5.50 -14.34
C ILE A 123 11.08 -4.20 -14.70
N LYS A 124 10.52 -3.07 -14.29
CA LYS A 124 11.09 -1.75 -14.45
C LYS A 124 11.28 -1.08 -13.09
N ASN A 125 12.51 -0.67 -12.81
CA ASN A 125 12.84 0.17 -11.67
C ASN A 125 12.73 1.64 -12.10
N LEU A 126 11.84 2.39 -11.45
CA LEU A 126 11.59 3.80 -11.76
C LEU A 126 12.62 4.74 -11.11
N PHE A 127 13.41 4.24 -10.17
CA PHE A 127 14.51 4.99 -9.57
C PHE A 127 15.77 4.92 -10.45
N THR A 128 16.18 3.72 -10.89
CA THR A 128 17.36 3.53 -11.76
C THR A 128 17.05 3.68 -13.25
N GLU A 129 15.76 3.71 -13.62
CA GLU A 129 15.24 3.62 -14.99
C GLU A 129 15.57 2.31 -15.72
N GLU A 130 16.17 1.33 -15.04
CA GLU A 130 16.52 0.04 -15.62
C GLU A 130 15.28 -0.83 -15.85
N GLN A 131 15.35 -1.65 -16.89
CA GLN A 131 14.28 -2.56 -17.27
C GLN A 131 14.87 -3.91 -17.63
N LYS A 132 14.34 -4.97 -17.02
CA LYS A 132 14.78 -6.35 -17.21
C LYS A 132 13.59 -7.24 -17.54
N VAL A 133 13.81 -8.19 -18.44
CA VAL A 133 12.85 -9.26 -18.72
C VAL A 133 13.29 -10.49 -17.95
N VAL A 134 12.39 -11.08 -17.19
CA VAL A 134 12.64 -12.26 -16.36
C VAL A 134 11.52 -13.28 -16.56
N GLY A 135 11.86 -14.56 -16.44
CA GLY A 135 10.86 -15.62 -16.42
C GLY A 135 10.05 -15.57 -15.13
N LEU A 136 8.87 -16.22 -15.13
CA LEU A 136 8.03 -16.32 -13.93
C LEU A 136 8.77 -16.90 -12.71
N ASP A 137 9.63 -17.90 -12.92
CA ASP A 137 10.37 -18.57 -11.86
C ASP A 137 11.38 -17.64 -11.16
N ASP A 138 11.98 -16.72 -11.91
CA ASP A 138 13.01 -15.78 -11.41
C ASP A 138 12.43 -14.43 -10.98
N MET A 139 11.12 -14.20 -11.21
CA MET A 139 10.46 -12.91 -10.97
C MET A 139 10.58 -12.48 -9.51
N VAL A 140 10.30 -13.38 -8.57
CA VAL A 140 10.30 -13.07 -7.13
C VAL A 140 11.71 -12.72 -6.66
N GLU A 141 12.72 -13.48 -7.09
CA GLU A 141 14.12 -13.21 -6.77
C GLU A 141 14.55 -11.84 -7.30
N GLU A 142 14.19 -11.51 -8.54
CA GLU A 142 14.53 -10.21 -9.12
C GLU A 142 13.86 -9.04 -8.38
N ILE A 143 12.61 -9.21 -7.92
CA ILE A 143 11.91 -8.20 -7.12
C ILE A 143 12.65 -7.96 -5.80
N PHE A 144 13.04 -9.02 -5.08
CA PHE A 144 13.80 -8.89 -3.83
C PHE A 144 15.17 -8.23 -4.05
N ASN A 145 15.89 -8.60 -5.12
CA ASN A 145 17.15 -7.95 -5.47
C ASN A 145 16.98 -6.44 -5.69
N ASN A 146 15.90 -6.03 -6.39
CA ASN A 146 15.61 -4.62 -6.61
C ASN A 146 15.25 -3.90 -5.30
N LEU A 147 14.53 -4.55 -4.39
CA LEU A 147 14.18 -3.98 -3.08
C LEU A 147 15.41 -3.80 -2.19
N ASP A 148 16.32 -4.79 -2.17
CA ASP A 148 17.58 -4.72 -1.41
C ASP A 148 18.47 -3.57 -1.91
N GLU A 149 18.58 -3.39 -3.23
CA GLU A 149 19.33 -2.29 -3.84
C GLU A 149 18.76 -0.91 -3.47
N ILE A 150 17.45 -0.79 -3.28
CA ILE A 150 16.78 0.44 -2.84
C ILE A 150 17.10 0.71 -1.36
N GLU A 151 16.98 -0.30 -0.49
CA GLU A 151 17.28 -0.16 0.94
C GLU A 151 18.74 0.23 1.22
N GLU A 152 19.68 -0.28 0.45
CA GLU A 152 21.10 0.07 0.60
C GLU A 152 21.36 1.54 0.25
N GLN A 153 20.60 2.10 -0.67
CA GLN A 153 20.75 3.49 -1.12
C GLN A 153 20.04 4.49 -0.18
N ASP A 154 18.91 4.11 0.44
CA ASP A 154 18.24 4.93 1.45
C ASP A 154 19.03 5.02 2.78
N LYS A 155 19.86 4.02 3.11
CA LYS A 155 20.76 4.06 4.29
C LYS A 155 21.92 5.06 4.16
N HIS A 156 22.09 5.71 3.01
CA HIS A 156 23.17 6.68 2.76
C HIS A 156 22.74 8.16 2.85
N TYR A 157 21.54 8.45 3.36
CA TYR A 157 21.04 9.82 3.58
C TYR A 157 20.77 10.15 5.06
#